data_AF-A0A5E4PN06-F1
#
_entry.id   AF-A0A5E4PN06-F1
#
_cell.length_a   1.000
_cell.length_b   1.000
_cell.length_c   1.000
_cell.angle_alpha   90.00
_cell.angle_beta   90.00
_cell.angle_gamma   90.00
#
_symmetry.space_group_name_H-M   'P 1'
#
loop_
_entity.id
_entity.type
_entity.pdbx_description
1 polymer ?
#
loop_
_entity_poly.entity_id
_entity_poly.type
_entity_poly.pdbx_seq_one_letter_code
_entity_poly.pdbx_strand_id
1 'polypeptide(L)'
;MLGLIGFSVLKPDKFHLVSVKKGDMEAFVHFWAVIGAMIGCQDRYNICRKTYDETYQVCQELVDRVLLPCLENVPEYFEHTARVLIDGGSAVFSFIDGDFIIYWTKHLANVPGYIYTEEERLALQRKLKKSRCK
;
A
#
# COMPACT_ATOMS: atom_id res chain seq x y z
N MET A 1 6.00 4.73 -7.95
CA MET A 1 6.80 4.30 -6.77
C MET A 1 5.89 3.84 -5.62
N LEU A 2 5.08 4.71 -5.01
CA LEU A 2 4.25 4.33 -3.83
C LEU A 2 3.37 3.10 -4.06
N GLY A 3 2.65 3.01 -5.18
CA GLY A 3 1.77 1.87 -5.49
C GLY A 3 2.49 0.52 -5.73
N LEU A 4 3.82 0.51 -5.85
CA LEU A 4 4.62 -0.71 -6.01
C LEU A 4 5.36 -1.07 -4.72
N ILE A 5 6.13 -0.13 -4.17
CA ILE A 5 7.04 -0.37 -3.04
C ILE A 5 6.49 0.16 -1.71
N GLY A 6 5.58 1.14 -1.74
CA GLY A 6 5.12 1.83 -0.54
C GLY A 6 4.46 0.90 0.48
N PHE A 7 3.51 0.07 0.04
CA PHE A 7 2.87 -0.89 0.94
C PHE A 7 3.80 -2.02 1.39
N SER A 8 4.77 -2.41 0.57
CA SER A 8 5.78 -3.39 0.95
C SER A 8 6.70 -2.87 2.05
N VAL A 9 6.98 -1.55 2.08
CA VAL A 9 7.70 -0.89 3.18
C VAL A 9 6.80 -0.72 4.42
N LEU A 10 5.52 -0.37 4.25
CA LEU A 10 4.64 -0.12 5.40
C LEU A 10 4.14 -1.39 6.08
N LYS A 11 3.95 -2.46 5.31
CA LYS A 11 3.34 -3.72 5.74
C LYS A 11 4.15 -4.93 5.21
N PRO A 12 5.46 -5.03 5.50
CA PRO A 12 6.35 -6.05 4.92
C PRO A 12 5.84 -7.49 5.13
N ASP A 13 5.23 -7.77 6.28
CA ASP A 13 4.64 -9.08 6.60
C ASP A 13 3.56 -9.52 5.61
N LYS A 14 2.77 -8.56 5.09
CA LYS A 14 1.70 -8.83 4.11
C LYS A 14 2.25 -9.17 2.71
N PHE A 15 3.52 -8.87 2.48
CA PHE A 15 4.25 -9.15 1.24
C PHE A 15 5.31 -10.23 1.42
N HIS A 16 5.34 -10.90 2.57
CA HIS A 16 6.32 -11.93 2.91
C HIS A 16 7.78 -11.44 2.77
N LEU A 17 8.00 -10.15 3.03
CA LEU A 17 9.35 -9.57 3.07
C LEU A 17 9.95 -9.81 4.45
N VAL A 18 10.84 -10.79 4.53
CA VAL A 18 11.52 -11.17 5.76
C VAL A 18 12.96 -10.67 5.73
N SER A 19 13.32 -9.84 6.70
CA SER A 19 14.71 -9.43 6.93
C SER A 19 15.46 -10.56 7.65
N VAL A 20 16.41 -11.20 6.97
CA VAL A 20 17.21 -12.29 7.54
C VAL A 20 18.48 -11.73 8.18
N LYS A 21 19.03 -10.66 7.60
CA LYS A 21 20.20 -9.94 8.09
C LYS A 21 19.85 -8.48 8.37
N LYS A 22 20.64 -7.86 9.25
CA LYS A 22 20.61 -6.42 9.44
C LYS A 22 21.04 -5.75 8.13
N GLY A 23 20.26 -4.79 7.64
CA GLY A 23 20.54 -4.10 6.38
C GLY A 23 19.73 -4.59 5.18
N ASP A 24 18.99 -5.71 5.28
CA ASP A 24 18.24 -6.25 4.13
C ASP A 24 17.15 -5.29 3.66
N MET A 25 16.46 -4.62 4.59
CA MET A 25 15.43 -3.64 4.26
C MET A 25 16.01 -2.37 3.65
N GLU A 26 17.17 -1.92 4.11
CA GLU A 26 17.91 -0.81 3.51
C GLU A 26 18.40 -1.16 2.10
N ALA A 27 18.87 -2.40 1.88
CA ALA A 27 19.24 -2.88 0.55
C ALA A 27 18.03 -2.97 -0.38
N PHE A 28 16.88 -3.43 0.12
CA PHE A 28 15.62 -3.45 -0.62
C PHE A 28 15.16 -2.05 -1.01
N VAL A 29 15.22 -1.09 -0.09
CA VAL A 29 14.93 0.33 -0.39
C VAL A 29 15.91 0.88 -1.42
N HIS A 30 17.20 0.59 -1.29
CA HIS A 30 18.22 1.05 -2.23
C HIS A 30 18.00 0.49 -3.64
N PHE A 31 17.65 -0.79 -3.77
CA PHE A 31 17.31 -1.41 -5.05
C PHE A 31 16.18 -0.64 -5.76
N TRP A 32 15.11 -0.30 -5.04
CA TRP A 32 14.01 0.49 -5.59
C TRP A 32 14.37 1.96 -5.82
N ALA A 33 15.28 2.54 -5.01
CA ALA A 33 15.81 3.87 -5.26
C ALA A 33 16.51 3.93 -6.62
N VAL A 34 17.33 2.92 -6.95
CA VAL A 34 18.03 2.81 -8.24
C VAL A 34 17.03 2.61 -9.38
N ILE A 35 16.02 1.75 -9.23
CA ILE A 35 14.94 1.63 -10.24
C ILE A 35 14.26 2.97 -10.48
N GLY A 36 13.94 3.71 -9.41
CA GLY A 36 13.39 5.06 -9.50
C GLY A 36 14.26 6.00 -10.32
N ALA A 37 15.57 6.00 -10.09
CA ALA A 37 16.52 6.79 -10.87
C ALA A 37 16.57 6.36 -12.34
N MET A 38 16.56 5.05 -12.62
CA MET A 38 16.60 4.50 -13.98
C MET A 38 15.36 4.86 -14.81
N ILE A 39 14.19 5.00 -14.18
CA ILE A 39 12.97 5.47 -14.86
C ILE A 39 12.88 7.01 -14.95
N GLY A 40 13.95 7.72 -14.62
CA GLY A 40 14.05 9.18 -14.73
C GLY A 40 13.47 9.95 -13.54
N CYS A 41 13.16 9.29 -12.42
CA CYS A 41 12.71 10.00 -11.22
C CYS A 41 13.90 10.74 -10.59
N GLN A 42 13.77 12.06 -10.42
CA GLN A 42 14.78 12.86 -9.74
C GLN A 42 14.86 12.48 -8.25
N ASP A 43 16.05 12.44 -7.69
CA ASP A 43 16.29 12.03 -6.28
C ASP A 43 15.41 12.77 -5.26
N ARG A 44 15.10 14.05 -5.50
CA ARG A 44 14.20 14.83 -4.63
C ARG A 44 12.78 14.26 -4.55
N TYR A 45 12.30 13.67 -5.65
CA TYR A 45 10.96 13.05 -5.76
C TYR A 45 10.97 11.54 -5.51
N ASN A 46 12.16 10.94 -5.40
CA ASN A 46 12.29 9.54 -5.08
C ASN A 46 11.86 9.30 -3.62
N ILE A 47 10.85 8.44 -3.42
CA ILE A 47 10.32 8.14 -2.08
C ILE A 47 11.28 7.24 -1.28
N CYS A 48 12.16 6.50 -1.96
CA CYS A 48 13.17 5.67 -1.33
C CYS A 48 14.31 6.58 -0.85
N ARG A 49 14.44 6.72 0.48
CA ARG A 49 15.41 7.58 1.16
C ARG A 49 16.64 6.78 1.58
N LYS A 50 17.58 7.44 2.25
CA LYS A 50 18.87 6.83 2.63
C LYS A 50 18.69 5.72 3.66
N THR A 51 17.67 5.83 4.51
CA THR A 51 17.34 4.82 5.52
C THR A 51 15.96 4.23 5.28
N TYR A 52 15.74 3.03 5.80
CA TYR A 52 14.43 2.40 5.81
C TYR A 52 13.40 3.25 6.59
N ASP A 53 13.78 3.77 7.75
CA ASP A 53 12.88 4.58 8.60
C ASP A 53 12.43 5.88 7.92
N GLU A 54 13.34 6.59 7.24
CA GLU A 54 12.98 7.78 6.45
C GLU A 54 12.00 7.42 5.33
N THR A 55 12.26 6.30 4.65
CA THR A 55 11.38 5.81 3.57
C THR A 55 10.01 5.42 4.12
N TYR A 56 9.97 4.75 5.27
CA TYR A 56 8.74 4.37 5.97
C TYR A 56 7.90 5.61 6.28
N GLN A 57 8.50 6.64 6.88
CA GLN A 57 7.81 7.88 7.23
C GLN A 57 7.24 8.58 6.00
N VAL A 58 8.01 8.68 4.91
CA VAL A 58 7.55 9.27 3.64
C VAL A 58 6.37 8.48 3.07
N CYS A 59 6.46 7.15 3.04
CA CYS A 59 5.37 6.30 2.57
C CYS A 59 4.12 6.44 3.43
N GLN A 60 4.27 6.50 4.76
CA GLN A 60 3.17 6.63 5.71
C GLN A 60 2.43 7.96 5.50
N GLU A 61 3.18 9.07 5.39
CA GLU A 61 2.62 10.40 5.13
C GLU A 61 1.88 10.47 3.79
N LEU A 62 2.41 9.83 2.74
CA LEU A 62 1.71 9.76 1.45
C LEU A 62 0.43 8.92 1.52
N VAL A 63 0.44 7.82 2.27
CA VAL A 63 -0.77 7.01 2.46
C VAL A 63 -1.82 7.80 3.23
N ASP A 64 -1.45 8.39 4.36
CA ASP A 64 -2.40 9.06 5.25
C ASP A 64 -2.96 10.35 4.66
N ARG A 65 -2.13 11.15 3.98
CA ARG A 65 -2.55 12.47 3.47
C ARG A 65 -3.13 12.44 2.06
N VAL A 66 -2.79 11.43 1.25
CA VAL A 66 -3.17 11.40 -0.17
C VAL A 66 -3.97 10.15 -0.48
N LEU A 67 -3.38 8.96 -0.28
CA LEU A 67 -3.98 7.74 -0.80
C LEU A 67 -5.27 7.36 -0.07
N LEU A 68 -5.28 7.39 1.26
CA LEU A 68 -6.45 7.06 2.07
C LEU A 68 -7.64 7.98 1.75
N PRO A 69 -7.51 9.33 1.76
CA PRO A 69 -8.61 10.22 1.37
C PRO A 69 -9.15 9.96 -0.05
N CYS A 70 -8.27 9.66 -1.01
CA CYS A 70 -8.67 9.32 -2.37
C CYS A 70 -9.40 7.98 -2.47
N LEU A 71 -9.09 7.01 -1.61
CA LEU A 71 -9.73 5.70 -1.58
C LEU A 71 -11.05 5.68 -0.79
N GLU A 72 -11.21 6.61 0.16
CA GLU A 72 -12.51 6.85 0.81
C GLU A 72 -13.48 7.57 -0.12
N ASN A 73 -12.97 8.47 -0.97
CA ASN A 73 -13.76 9.28 -1.89
C ASN A 73 -13.30 9.05 -3.34
N VAL A 74 -13.57 7.85 -3.84
CA VAL A 74 -13.13 7.45 -5.19
C VAL A 74 -13.90 8.21 -6.28
N PRO A 75 -13.25 8.59 -7.40
CA PRO A 75 -13.94 9.11 -8.58
C PRO A 75 -14.94 8.11 -9.18
N GLU A 76 -15.94 8.62 -9.89
CA GLU A 76 -17.03 7.82 -10.51
C GLU A 76 -16.55 6.58 -11.27
N TYR A 77 -15.49 6.73 -12.07
CA TYR A 77 -14.97 5.65 -12.93
C TYR A 77 -13.77 4.89 -12.34
N PHE A 78 -13.46 5.09 -11.05
CA PHE A 78 -12.29 4.46 -10.42
C PHE A 78 -12.35 2.93 -10.51
N GLU A 79 -13.45 2.31 -10.07
CA GLU A 79 -13.54 0.85 -10.04
C GLU A 79 -13.55 0.25 -11.45
N HIS A 80 -14.23 0.90 -12.41
CA HIS A 80 -14.22 0.46 -13.81
C HIS A 80 -12.80 0.49 -14.39
N THR A 81 -12.09 1.61 -14.20
CA THR A 81 -10.72 1.79 -14.70
C THR A 81 -9.77 0.79 -14.05
N ALA A 82 -9.90 0.57 -12.74
CA ALA A 82 -9.09 -0.40 -12.01
C ALA A 82 -9.31 -1.82 -12.52
N ARG A 83 -10.57 -2.25 -12.71
CA ARG A 83 -10.88 -3.57 -13.29
C ARG A 83 -10.30 -3.74 -14.69
N VAL A 84 -10.55 -2.80 -15.59
CA VAL A 84 -10.03 -2.86 -16.98
C VAL A 84 -8.50 -2.90 -17.00
N LEU A 85 -7.82 -2.14 -16.14
CA LEU A 85 -6.36 -2.16 -16.05
C LEU A 85 -5.83 -3.51 -15.57
N ILE A 86 -6.46 -4.12 -14.56
CA ILE A 86 -6.06 -5.42 -14.02
C ILE A 86 -6.40 -6.55 -14.99
N ASP A 87 -7.57 -6.51 -15.64
CA ASP A 87 -7.98 -7.48 -16.66
C ASP A 87 -7.01 -7.46 -17.84
N GLY A 88 -6.59 -6.28 -18.29
CA GLY A 88 -5.54 -6.15 -19.30
C GLY A 88 -4.18 -6.70 -18.84
N GLY A 89 -3.85 -6.51 -17.55
CA GLY A 89 -2.64 -7.04 -16.93
C GLY A 89 -2.66 -8.55 -16.69
N SER A 90 -3.82 -9.20 -16.68
CA SER A 90 -3.98 -10.64 -16.42
C SER A 90 -3.23 -11.53 -17.42
N ALA A 91 -2.98 -11.03 -18.63
CA ALA A 91 -2.13 -11.69 -19.63
C ALA A 91 -0.68 -11.88 -19.16
N VAL A 92 -0.20 -11.03 -18.24
CA VAL A 92 1.14 -11.07 -17.65
C VAL A 92 1.09 -11.66 -16.22
N PHE A 93 0.06 -11.32 -15.45
CA PHE A 93 -0.12 -11.75 -14.06
C PHE A 93 -1.46 -12.47 -13.88
N SER A 94 -1.51 -13.74 -14.29
CA SER A 94 -2.76 -14.51 -14.42
C SER A 94 -3.43 -14.89 -13.09
N PHE A 95 -2.79 -14.59 -11.97
CA PHE A 95 -3.27 -14.89 -10.61
C PHE A 95 -3.95 -13.69 -9.93
N ILE A 96 -4.18 -12.60 -10.66
CA ILE A 96 -4.68 -11.34 -10.10
C ILE A 96 -6.07 -11.02 -10.65
N ASP A 97 -7.03 -10.87 -9.74
CA ASP A 97 -8.41 -10.46 -10.01
C ASP A 97 -8.61 -8.97 -9.65
N GLY A 98 -9.41 -8.27 -10.47
CA GLY A 98 -9.65 -6.83 -10.30
C GLY A 98 -10.32 -6.47 -8.97
N ASP A 99 -11.34 -7.24 -8.56
CA ASP A 99 -12.03 -6.99 -7.29
C ASP A 99 -11.12 -7.28 -6.11
N PHE A 100 -10.31 -8.35 -6.18
CA PHE A 100 -9.29 -8.63 -5.17
C PHE A 100 -8.30 -7.48 -5.03
N ILE A 101 -7.76 -6.93 -6.13
CA ILE A 101 -6.79 -5.83 -6.06
C ILE A 101 -7.41 -4.57 -5.48
N ILE A 102 -8.63 -4.21 -5.88
CA ILE A 102 -9.32 -3.05 -5.33
C ILE A 102 -9.51 -3.22 -3.82
N TYR A 103 -10.03 -4.39 -3.42
CA TYR A 103 -10.25 -4.71 -2.01
C TYR A 103 -8.94 -4.68 -1.21
N TRP A 104 -7.91 -5.36 -1.71
CA TRP A 104 -6.61 -5.46 -1.05
C TRP A 104 -5.92 -4.11 -0.92
N THR A 105 -6.01 -3.27 -1.95
CA THR A 105 -5.47 -1.90 -1.91
C THR A 105 -6.15 -1.07 -0.82
N LYS A 106 -7.49 -1.12 -0.74
CA LYS A 106 -8.25 -0.40 0.29
C LYS A 106 -7.95 -0.93 1.70
N HIS A 107 -7.80 -2.25 1.85
CA HIS A 107 -7.37 -2.88 3.09
C HIS A 107 -5.94 -2.44 3.50
N LEU A 108 -4.98 -2.45 2.56
CA LEU A 108 -3.61 -2.02 2.79
C LEU A 108 -3.51 -0.53 3.15
N ALA A 109 -4.38 0.32 2.59
CA ALA A 109 -4.48 1.74 2.94
C ALA A 109 -5.24 2.02 4.26
N ASN A 110 -5.77 0.99 4.94
CA ASN A 110 -6.59 1.11 6.15
C ASN A 110 -7.92 1.86 5.93
N VAL A 111 -8.50 1.77 4.74
CA VAL A 111 -9.84 2.33 4.46
C VAL A 111 -10.86 1.70 5.42
N PRO A 112 -11.68 2.49 6.13
CA PRO A 112 -12.68 1.96 7.05
C PRO A 112 -13.62 0.96 6.39
N GLY A 113 -13.86 -0.19 7.04
CA GLY A 113 -14.75 -1.24 6.56
C GLY A 113 -14.08 -2.36 5.74
N TYR A 114 -12.80 -2.20 5.35
CA TYR A 114 -12.04 -3.24 4.63
C TYR A 114 -11.30 -4.14 5.62
N ILE A 115 -11.99 -5.20 6.07
CA ILE A 115 -11.56 -6.10 7.15
C ILE A 115 -11.10 -7.46 6.60
N TYR A 116 -9.83 -7.81 6.80
CA TYR A 116 -9.25 -9.06 6.32
C TYR A 116 -9.17 -10.15 7.40
N THR A 117 -8.95 -9.77 8.67
CA THR A 117 -8.77 -10.72 9.77
C THR A 117 -9.86 -10.62 10.84
N GLU A 118 -10.07 -11.70 11.60
CA GLU A 118 -10.99 -11.69 12.74
C GLU A 118 -10.56 -10.71 13.84
N GLU A 119 -9.26 -10.51 14.04
CA GLU A 119 -8.74 -9.52 14.99
C GLU A 119 -9.14 -8.10 14.60
N GLU A 120 -9.01 -7.75 13.32
CA GLU A 120 -9.46 -6.47 12.78
C GLU A 120 -10.98 -6.30 12.93
N ARG A 121 -11.75 -7.36 12.68
CA ARG A 121 -13.21 -7.37 12.88
C ARG A 121 -13.58 -7.04 14.32
N LEU A 122 -12.93 -7.71 15.28
CA LEU A 122 -13.13 -7.50 16.71
C LEU A 122 -12.71 -6.09 17.13
N ALA A 123 -11.60 -5.58 16.61
CA ALA A 123 -11.13 -4.23 16.87
C ALA A 123 -12.14 -3.17 16.39
N LEU A 124 -12.73 -3.35 15.19
CA LEU A 124 -13.77 -2.47 14.68
C LEU A 124 -15.04 -2.53 15.55
N GLN A 125 -15.50 -3.74 15.93
CA GLN A 125 -16.65 -3.89 16.81
C GLN A 125 -16.44 -3.20 18.17
N ARG A 126 -15.24 -3.26 18.74
CA ARG A 126 -14.89 -2.54 19.97
C ARG A 126 -14.95 -1.01 19.78
N LYS A 127 -14.46 -0.49 18.64
CA LYS A 127 -14.55 0.94 18.31
C LYS A 127 -16.01 1.40 18.18
N LEU A 128 -16.84 0.65 17.45
CA LEU A 128 -18.27 0.96 17.24
C LEU A 128 -19.08 0.91 18.55
N LYS A 129 -18.78 -0.03 19.45
CA LYS A 129 -19.40 -0.06 20.79
C LYS A 129 -19.05 1.18 21.61
N LYS A 130 -17.78 1.62 21.58
CA LYS A 130 -17.32 2.84 22.29
C LYS A 130 -17.97 4.11 21.74
N SER A 131 -18.17 4.21 20.42
CA SER A 131 -18.80 5.38 19.82
C SER A 131 -20.31 5.47 20.10
N ARG A 132 -20.97 4.33 20.35
CA ARG A 132 -22.41 4.28 20.69
C ARG A 132 -22.73 4.55 22.16
N CYS A 133 -21.71 4.51 23.04
CA CYS A 133 -21.82 4.85 24.46
C CYS A 133 -21.53 6.32 24.78
N LYS A 134 -21.21 7.14 23.76
CA LYS A 134 -21.13 8.61 23.85
C LYS A 134 -22.37 9.21 23.21
#